data_AF-A0A094PKA1-F1
#
_entry.id   AF-A0A094PKA1-F1
#
_cell.length_a   1.000
_cell.length_b   1.000
_cell.length_c   1.000
_cell.angle_alpha   90.00
_cell.angle_beta   90.00
_cell.angle_gamma   90.00
#
_symmetry.space_group_name_H-M   'P 1'
#
loop_
_entity.id
_entity.type
_entity.pdbx_description
1 polymer ?
#
loop_
_entity_poly.entity_id
_entity_poly.type
_entity_poly.pdbx_seq_one_letter_code
_entity_poly.pdbx_strand_id
1 'polypeptide(L)' 'EPIEPIHGGPVRLLVPNLYFWKSPKWLRGIEVMNSDKPGFWERNGYHMYGDPFLEQRHWGD' A
#
# COMPACT_ATOMS: atom_id res chain seq x y z
N GLU A 1 -17.98 4.88 15.42
CA GLU A 1 -18.06 3.48 14.94
C GLU A 1 -16.69 2.86 14.66
N PRO A 2 -16.48 1.58 15.02
CA PRO A 2 -15.33 0.80 14.57
C PRO A 2 -15.28 0.67 13.04
N ILE A 3 -14.10 0.43 12.48
CA ILE A 3 -13.97 0.17 11.04
C ILE A 3 -14.60 -1.19 10.68
N GLU A 4 -15.52 -1.18 9.73
CA GLU A 4 -16.14 -2.43 9.27
C GLU A 4 -15.12 -3.37 8.62
N PRO A 5 -15.30 -4.70 8.71
CA PRO A 5 -14.36 -5.67 8.14
C PRO A 5 -14.08 -5.45 6.65
N ILE A 6 -15.09 -5.04 5.87
CA ILE A 6 -14.95 -4.79 4.43
C ILE A 6 -13.96 -3.65 4.13
N HIS A 7 -13.90 -2.65 5.01
CA HIS A 7 -13.01 -1.51 4.93
C HIS A 7 -11.62 -1.78 5.51
N GLY A 8 -11.41 -2.92 6.17
CA GLY A 8 -10.11 -3.34 6.70
C GLY A 8 -10.06 -3.48 8.21
N GLY A 9 -11.21 -3.52 8.90
CA GLY A 9 -11.24 -3.71 10.35
C GLY A 9 -10.65 -5.05 10.80
N PRO A 10 -10.08 -5.13 12.03
CA PRO A 10 -10.07 -4.08 13.05
C PRO A 10 -9.00 -3.00 12.85
N VAL A 11 -7.99 -3.25 11.99
CA VAL A 11 -6.87 -2.32 11.77
C VAL A 11 -6.53 -2.22 10.29
N ARG A 12 -6.50 -0.99 9.79
CA ARG A 12 -6.07 -0.63 8.44
C ARG A 12 -4.96 0.40 8.51
N LEU A 13 -3.96 0.29 7.64
CA LEU A 13 -2.99 1.37 7.41
C LEU A 13 -3.48 2.28 6.28
N LEU A 14 -3.35 3.59 6.47
CA LEU A 14 -3.61 4.61 5.45
C LEU A 14 -2.33 5.41 5.22
N VAL A 15 -1.90 5.48 3.96
CA VAL A 15 -0.83 6.36 3.51
C VAL A 15 -1.44 7.42 2.62
N PRO A 16 -1.64 8.64 3.12
CA PRO A 16 -2.22 9.72 2.33
C PRO A 16 -1.39 10.01 1.08
N ASN A 17 -2.06 10.50 0.03
CA ASN A 17 -1.45 10.93 -1.24
C ASN A 17 -0.79 9.84 -2.09
N LEU A 18 -0.85 8.56 -1.69
CA LEU A 18 -0.44 7.44 -2.54
C LEU A 18 -1.65 6.64 -3.03
N TYR A 19 -1.46 5.87 -4.10
CA TYR A 19 -2.47 4.92 -4.53
C TYR A 19 -2.82 3.91 -3.42
N PHE A 20 -4.09 3.51 -3.40
CA PHE A 20 -4.69 2.75 -2.30
C PHE A 20 -4.07 1.37 -2.06
N TRP A 21 -3.34 0.78 -3.02
CA TRP A 21 -2.64 -0.49 -2.80
C TRP A 21 -1.50 -0.36 -1.77
N LYS A 22 -1.01 0.86 -1.52
CA LYS A 22 -0.05 1.19 -0.44
C LYS A 22 -0.69 1.30 0.94
N SER A 23 -2.02 1.26 1.02
CA SER A 23 -2.81 1.35 2.25
C SER A 23 -3.47 0.01 2.58
N PRO A 24 -2.73 -0.97 3.15
CA PRO A 24 -3.21 -2.34 3.32
C PRO A 24 -4.36 -2.45 4.35
N LYS A 25 -5.27 -3.38 4.06
CA LYS A 25 -6.34 -3.83 4.97
C LYS A 25 -5.84 -4.96 5.87
N TRP A 26 -6.50 -5.11 7.03
CA TRP A 26 -6.30 -6.24 7.94
C TRP A 26 -4.85 -6.38 8.41
N LEU A 27 -4.27 -5.27 8.89
CA LEU A 27 -2.87 -5.21 9.29
C LEU A 27 -2.56 -6.24 10.40
N ARG A 28 -1.51 -7.04 10.21
CA ARG A 28 -1.07 -8.09 11.15
C ARG A 28 0.25 -7.80 11.84
N GLY A 29 1.09 -6.97 11.23
CA GLY A 29 2.42 -6.62 11.73
C GLY A 29 3.09 -5.60 10.81
N ILE A 30 4.15 -4.98 11.31
CA ILE A 30 5.00 -4.05 10.59
C ILE A 30 6.43 -4.53 10.76
N GLU A 31 7.15 -4.71 9.65
CA GLU A 31 8.57 -5.04 9.64
C GLU A 31 9.34 -3.81 9.14
N VAL A 32 10.35 -3.39 9.91
CA VAL A 32 11.22 -2.28 9.55
C VAL A 32 12.45 -2.83 8.84
N MET A 33 12.79 -2.28 7.67
CA MET A 33 13.88 -2.76 6.82
C MET A 33 14.84 -1.62 6.49
N ASN A 34 16.11 -1.96 6.22
CA ASN A 34 17.15 -0.97 5.87
C ASN A 34 17.11 -0.52 4.40
N SER A 35 16.33 -1.20 3.56
CA SER A 35 16.19 -0.91 2.14
C SER A 35 14.83 -1.37 1.64
N ASP A 36 14.34 -0.73 0.58
CA ASP A 36 13.07 -1.12 -0.05
C ASP A 36 13.15 -2.52 -0.66
N LYS A 37 12.04 -3.25 -0.57
CA LYS A 37 11.88 -4.58 -1.15
C LYS A 37 10.49 -4.70 -1.78
N PRO A 38 10.36 -5.16 -3.03
CA PRO A 38 9.06 -5.24 -3.70
C PRO A 38 8.16 -6.28 -3.02
N GLY A 39 6.94 -5.86 -2.68
CA GLY A 39 5.90 -6.68 -2.09
C GLY A 39 5.07 -7.41 -3.14
N PHE A 40 3.86 -7.83 -2.76
CA PHE A 40 2.97 -8.53 -3.70
C PHE A 40 2.62 -7.67 -4.92
N TRP A 41 2.16 -6.43 -4.73
CA TRP A 41 1.75 -5.57 -5.82
C TRP A 41 2.91 -5.17 -6.72
N GLU A 42 4.04 -4.80 -6.11
CA GLU A 42 5.21 -4.33 -6.85
C GLU A 42 5.81 -5.46 -7.69
N ARG A 43 5.85 -6.70 -7.16
CA ARG A 43 6.25 -7.86 -7.99
C ARG A 43 5.28 -8.18 -9.12
N ASN A 44 4.04 -7.69 -9.07
CA ASN A 44 3.01 -7.89 -10.09
C ASN A 44 2.84 -6.67 -11.01
N GLY A 45 3.86 -5.83 -11.14
CA GLY A 45 3.84 -4.76 -12.15
C GLY A 45 3.52 -3.37 -11.61
N TYR A 46 3.20 -3.22 -10.32
CA TYR A 46 2.84 -1.93 -9.75
C TYR A 46 4.07 -1.12 -9.33
N HIS A 47 3.94 0.21 -9.36
CA HIS A 47 5.03 1.11 -9.02
C HIS A 47 5.46 1.02 -7.53
N MET A 48 6.75 1.20 -7.26
CA MET A 48 7.33 1.13 -5.90
C MET A 48 6.84 2.23 -4.96
N TYR A 49 6.68 3.46 -5.45
CA TYR A 49 6.16 4.59 -4.66
C TYR A 49 4.64 4.79 -4.83
N GLY A 50 4.17 5.07 -6.04
CA GLY A 50 2.74 5.03 -6.36
C GLY A 50 2.03 6.37 -6.16
N ASP A 51 2.68 7.46 -6.56
CA ASP A 51 2.08 8.80 -6.56
C ASP A 51 1.02 8.93 -7.68
N PRO A 52 -0.26 9.21 -7.34
CA PRO A 52 -1.32 9.34 -8.32
C PRO A 52 -1.24 10.63 -9.14
N PHE A 53 -0.59 11.69 -8.65
CA PHE A 53 -0.45 12.94 -9.38
C PHE A 53 0.68 12.89 -10.41
N LEU A 54 1.64 11.99 -10.20
CA LEU A 54 2.70 11.66 -11.16
C LEU A 54 2.36 10.44 -12.02
N GLU A 55 1.13 9.93 -11.94
CA GLU A 55 0.65 8.76 -12.69
C GLU A 55 1.50 7.48 -12.51
N GLN A 56 2.15 7.31 -11.37
CA GLN A 56 3.04 6.18 -11.08
C GLN A 56 2.24 4.91 -10.80
N ARG A 57 1.68 4.29 -11.83
CA ARG A 57 0.83 3.11 -11.66
C ARG A 57 1.62 1.82 -11.76
N HIS A 58 2.54 1.75 -12.70
CA HIS A 58 3.28 0.57 -13.08
C HIS A 58 4.80 0.80 -13.08
N TRP A 59 5.58 -0.27 -13.23
CA TRP A 59 7.02 -0.11 -13.44
C TRP A 59 7.32 0.61 -14.75
N GLY A 60 8.20 1.59 -14.68
CA GLY A 60 8.66 2.34 -15.86
C GLY A 60 7.87 3.62 -16.14
N ASP A 61 6.82 3.90 -15.34
CA ASP A 61 6.22 5.23 -15.25
C ASP A 61 7.15 6.21 -14.50
#